data_AF-A0A2E1MU35-F1
#
_entry.id   AF-A0A2E1MU35-F1
#
_cell.length_a   1.000
_cell.length_b   1.000
_cell.length_c   1.000
_cell.angle_alpha   90.00
_cell.angle_beta   90.00
_cell.angle_gamma   90.00
#
_symmetry.space_group_name_H-M   'P 1'
#
loop_
_entity.id
_entity.type
_entity.pdbx_description
1 polymer ?
#
loop_
_entity_poly.entity_id
_entity_poly.type
_entity_poly.pdbx_seq_one_letter_code
_entity_poly.pdbx_strand_id
1 'polypeptide(L)'
;MTRYILTLILFSFIQITNSNAAVTVFGDTDATTCYNHAKQGYSSRSSINICLSSLSEKPSVEAHVYATRVNLGIIYNNGRKPNLALEQFDIAIKYESIKAETLLNQGNSLYLLKDFTGALSKYDEAIENNIRDISSVYFNKGLVFEKMGNTQDAIVFYKKAVSINPDLMIRFDERIRLDKS
;
A
#
# COMPACT_ATOMS: atom_id res chain seq x y z
N MET A 1 -20.97 43.98 28.44
CA MET A 1 -20.64 42.60 28.87
C MET A 1 -21.05 41.68 27.72
N THR A 2 -20.12 41.35 26.82
CA THR A 2 -20.41 40.48 25.67
C THR A 2 -19.27 39.48 25.56
N ARG A 3 -19.54 38.23 25.93
CA ARG A 3 -18.59 37.11 25.85
C ARG A 3 -18.58 36.59 24.41
N TYR A 4 -17.43 36.64 23.76
CA TYR A 4 -17.18 35.86 22.55
C TYR A 4 -16.76 34.44 22.97
N ILE A 5 -17.61 33.46 22.67
CA ILE A 5 -17.26 32.04 22.80
C ILE A 5 -16.51 31.66 21.53
N LEU A 6 -15.19 31.53 21.63
CA LEU A 6 -14.33 31.03 20.57
C LEU A 6 -14.44 29.51 20.55
N THR A 7 -15.35 28.96 19.75
CA THR A 7 -15.37 27.52 19.47
C THR A 7 -14.18 27.17 18.58
N LEU A 8 -13.10 26.64 19.18
CA LEU A 8 -12.06 25.95 18.43
C LEU A 8 -12.68 24.71 17.76
N ILE A 9 -12.93 24.81 16.47
CA ILE A 9 -13.16 23.64 15.62
C ILE A 9 -11.78 22.97 15.48
N LEU A 10 -11.53 21.97 16.32
CA LEU A 10 -10.45 21.01 16.09
C LEU A 10 -10.76 20.30 14.78
N PHE A 11 -10.12 20.75 13.69
CA PHE A 11 -9.99 19.93 12.49
C PHE A 11 -9.16 18.71 12.86
N SER A 12 -9.88 17.66 13.28
CA SER A 12 -9.39 16.30 13.19
C SER A 12 -9.04 16.06 11.73
N PHE A 13 -7.75 16.13 11.40
CA PHE A 13 -7.24 15.47 10.21
C PHE A 13 -7.50 13.99 10.43
N ILE A 14 -8.67 13.51 9.97
CA ILE A 14 -8.86 12.10 9.72
C ILE A 14 -7.85 11.78 8.63
N GLN A 15 -6.66 11.35 9.03
CA GLN A 15 -5.77 10.65 8.12
C GLN A 15 -6.52 9.36 7.76
N ILE A 16 -7.22 9.39 6.63
CA ILE A 16 -7.81 8.21 6.02
C ILE A 16 -6.62 7.31 5.70
N THR A 17 -6.32 6.38 6.60
CA THR A 17 -5.19 5.49 6.42
C THR A 17 -5.47 4.66 5.18
N ASN A 18 -4.57 4.77 4.21
CA ASN A 18 -4.53 3.95 3.02
C ASN A 18 -4.75 2.49 3.41
N SER A 19 -5.46 1.75 2.57
CA SER A 19 -5.65 0.32 2.72
C SER A 19 -4.27 -0.34 2.66
N ASN A 20 -3.72 -0.65 3.85
CA ASN A 20 -2.27 -0.70 4.07
C ASN A 20 -1.75 -2.10 3.76
N ALA A 21 -1.10 -2.24 2.61
CA ALA A 21 -0.28 -3.40 2.26
C ALA A 21 1.04 -3.50 3.04
N ALA A 22 1.25 -2.64 4.04
CA ALA A 22 2.40 -2.66 4.93
C ALA A 22 2.33 -3.89 5.85
N VAL A 23 3.46 -4.56 6.02
CA VAL A 23 3.55 -5.78 6.82
C VAL A 23 3.98 -5.40 8.23
N THR A 24 3.12 -5.69 9.20
CA THR A 24 3.31 -5.30 10.59
C THR A 24 4.58 -5.91 11.18
N VAL A 25 5.33 -5.07 11.91
CA VAL A 25 6.45 -5.48 12.77
C VAL A 25 6.16 -4.99 14.19
N PHE A 26 6.40 -5.83 15.19
CA PHE A 26 6.14 -5.51 16.60
C PHE A 26 7.44 -5.31 17.38
N GLY A 27 7.38 -4.52 18.45
CA GLY A 27 8.51 -4.19 19.34
C GLY A 27 8.98 -2.74 19.16
N ASP A 28 10.00 -2.34 19.93
CA ASP A 28 10.59 -1.00 19.87
C ASP A 28 11.94 -1.08 19.12
N THR A 29 11.89 -1.03 17.79
CA THR A 29 13.04 -1.24 16.90
C THR A 29 12.95 -0.36 15.65
N ASP A 30 14.08 -0.20 14.95
CA ASP A 30 14.11 0.45 13.63
C ASP A 30 13.19 -0.25 12.61
N ALA A 31 13.00 -1.57 12.72
CA ALA A 31 12.06 -2.32 11.89
C ALA A 31 10.59 -1.86 12.10
N THR A 32 10.20 -1.64 13.35
CA THR A 32 8.88 -1.08 13.70
C THR A 32 8.73 0.34 13.18
N THR A 33 9.79 1.15 13.28
CA THR A 33 9.79 2.52 12.74
C THR A 33 9.68 2.52 11.22
N CYS A 34 10.37 1.60 10.54
CA CYS A 34 10.26 1.38 9.10
C CYS A 34 8.82 1.03 8.69
N TYR A 35 8.17 0.11 9.42
CA TYR A 35 6.76 -0.20 9.21
C TYR A 35 5.85 1.03 9.33
N ASN A 36 6.03 1.83 10.39
CA ASN A 36 5.23 3.03 10.60
C ASN A 36 5.41 4.06 9.47
N HIS A 37 6.64 4.27 9.01
CA HIS A 37 6.92 5.15 7.87
C HIS A 37 6.27 4.67 6.57
N ALA A 38 6.33 3.36 6.29
CA ALA A 38 5.67 2.77 5.13
C ALA A 38 4.15 3.01 5.18
N LYS A 39 3.53 2.72 6.33
CA LYS A 39 2.09 2.91 6.60
C LYS A 39 1.64 4.37 6.45
N GLN A 40 2.49 5.31 6.82
CA GLN A 40 2.21 6.75 6.74
C GLN A 40 2.49 7.36 5.37
N GLY A 41 2.97 6.57 4.39
CA GLY A 41 3.24 7.05 3.04
C GLY A 41 4.57 7.80 2.89
N TYR A 42 5.49 7.68 3.85
CA TYR A 42 6.77 8.39 3.80
C TYR A 42 7.71 7.81 2.74
N SER A 43 8.59 8.67 2.23
CA SER A 43 9.57 8.34 1.17
C SER A 43 10.91 9.07 1.32
N SER A 44 11.13 9.72 2.47
CA SER A 44 12.34 10.52 2.71
C SER A 44 13.60 9.65 2.78
N ARG A 45 14.78 10.25 2.53
CA ARG A 45 16.07 9.57 2.72
C ARG A 45 16.24 9.05 4.15
N SER A 46 15.77 9.80 5.14
CA SER A 46 15.79 9.37 6.55
C SER A 46 14.92 8.12 6.75
N SER A 47 13.71 8.10 6.18
CA SER A 47 12.81 6.94 6.26
C SER A 47 13.41 5.68 5.64
N ILE A 48 14.09 5.82 4.50
CA ILE A 48 14.81 4.72 3.85
C ILE A 48 15.97 4.22 4.72
N ASN A 49 16.78 5.14 5.25
CA ASN A 49 17.94 4.80 6.07
C ASN A 49 17.57 4.03 7.34
N ILE A 50 16.43 4.34 7.96
CA ILE A 50 15.93 3.59 9.14
C ILE A 50 15.70 2.11 8.79
N CYS A 51 15.04 1.84 7.66
CA CYS A 51 14.85 0.45 7.21
C CYS A 51 16.18 -0.25 6.89
N LEU A 52 17.11 0.45 6.22
CA LEU A 52 18.42 -0.12 5.87
C LEU A 52 19.29 -0.39 7.11
N SER A 53 19.24 0.50 8.10
CA SER A 53 19.87 0.33 9.42
C SER A 53 19.39 -0.97 10.06
N SER A 54 18.07 -1.14 10.19
CA SER A 54 17.46 -2.37 10.72
C SER A 54 17.86 -3.64 9.99
N LEU A 55 18.08 -3.58 8.67
CA LEU A 55 18.50 -4.73 7.86
C LEU A 55 20.00 -5.04 7.97
N SER A 56 20.81 -4.05 8.39
CA SER A 56 22.26 -4.18 8.54
C SER A 56 22.68 -4.70 9.91
N GLU A 57 21.87 -4.45 10.94
CA GLU A 57 22.03 -5.07 12.25
C GLU A 57 21.77 -6.57 12.17
N LYS A 58 22.40 -7.38 13.02
CA LYS A 58 22.16 -8.83 13.07
C LYS A 58 20.70 -9.06 13.49
N PRO A 59 19.77 -9.41 12.57
CA PRO A 59 18.36 -9.41 12.89
C PRO A 59 18.06 -10.57 13.83
N SER A 60 17.37 -10.30 14.93
CA SER A 60 17.02 -11.33 15.93
C SER A 60 15.91 -12.27 15.44
N VAL A 61 15.10 -11.82 14.48
CA VAL A 61 13.94 -12.55 13.97
C VAL A 61 13.94 -12.49 12.45
N GLU A 62 14.04 -13.65 11.80
CA GLU A 62 14.06 -13.76 10.34
C GLU A 62 12.79 -13.14 9.70
N ALA A 63 11.62 -13.35 10.30
CA ALA A 63 10.36 -12.76 9.82
C ALA A 63 10.42 -11.22 9.74
N HIS A 64 11.12 -10.56 10.69
CA HIS A 64 11.27 -9.10 10.68
C HIS A 64 12.13 -8.63 9.50
N VAL A 65 13.08 -9.42 9.04
CA VAL A 65 13.90 -9.08 7.86
C VAL A 65 13.02 -8.97 6.62
N TYR A 66 12.22 -9.99 6.36
CA TYR A 66 11.35 -10.01 5.18
C TYR A 66 10.25 -8.95 5.27
N ALA A 67 9.62 -8.78 6.45
CA ALA A 67 8.65 -7.71 6.66
C ALA A 67 9.26 -6.31 6.47
N THR A 68 10.48 -6.08 6.97
CA THR A 68 11.20 -4.80 6.80
C THR A 68 11.51 -4.54 5.34
N ARG A 69 11.85 -5.58 4.55
CA ARG A 69 12.04 -5.45 3.10
C ARG A 69 10.75 -5.06 2.38
N VAL A 70 9.60 -5.64 2.75
CA VAL A 70 8.31 -5.20 2.20
C VAL A 70 8.06 -3.73 2.52
N ASN A 71 8.25 -3.32 3.77
CA ASN A 71 8.03 -1.93 4.19
C ASN A 71 8.99 -0.95 3.50
N LEU A 72 10.26 -1.33 3.32
CA LEU A 72 11.22 -0.56 2.53
C LEU A 72 10.79 -0.44 1.06
N GLY A 73 10.30 -1.53 0.46
CA GLY A 73 9.76 -1.51 -0.90
C GLY A 73 8.57 -0.55 -1.03
N ILE A 74 7.67 -0.53 -0.05
CA ILE A 74 6.56 0.42 0.00
C ILE A 74 7.06 1.87 0.07
N ILE A 75 8.06 2.15 0.90
CA ILE A 75 8.69 3.48 1.00
C ILE A 75 9.32 3.89 -0.35
N TYR A 76 9.95 2.95 -1.07
CA TYR A 76 10.44 3.21 -2.42
C TYR A 76 9.32 3.53 -3.41
N ASN A 77 8.21 2.77 -3.37
CA ASN A 77 7.03 3.05 -4.21
C ASN A 77 6.41 4.43 -3.90
N ASN A 78 6.30 4.80 -2.62
CA ASN A 78 5.85 6.14 -2.19
C ASN A 78 6.74 7.25 -2.79
N GLY A 79 8.04 6.97 -2.94
CA GLY A 79 9.02 7.85 -3.58
C GLY A 79 9.09 7.72 -5.11
N ARG A 80 8.17 6.98 -5.75
CA ARG A 80 8.17 6.65 -7.19
C ARG A 80 9.48 6.01 -7.68
N LYS A 81 10.05 5.11 -6.89
CA LYS A 81 11.25 4.31 -7.24
C LYS A 81 10.89 2.81 -7.34
N PRO A 82 10.01 2.41 -8.27
CA PRO A 82 9.46 1.05 -8.31
C PRO A 82 10.50 -0.05 -8.57
N ASN A 83 11.60 0.24 -9.29
CA ASN A 83 12.66 -0.76 -9.51
C ASN A 83 13.36 -1.15 -8.19
N LEU A 84 13.69 -0.16 -7.35
CA LEU A 84 14.26 -0.42 -6.03
C LEU A 84 13.26 -1.13 -5.11
N ALA A 85 11.96 -0.87 -5.29
CA ALA A 85 10.91 -1.56 -4.57
C ALA A 85 10.85 -3.04 -4.94
N LEU A 86 10.85 -3.34 -6.25
CA LEU A 86 10.87 -4.71 -6.78
C LEU A 86 12.07 -5.51 -6.27
N GLU A 87 13.28 -4.92 -6.23
CA GLU A 87 14.45 -5.58 -5.64
C GLU A 87 14.22 -6.04 -4.19
N GLN A 88 13.50 -5.25 -3.38
CA GLN A 88 13.18 -5.65 -2.01
C GLN A 88 12.09 -6.73 -1.96
N PHE A 89 11.08 -6.62 -2.81
CA PHE A 89 9.99 -7.59 -2.87
C PHE A 89 10.46 -8.96 -3.37
N ASP A 90 11.38 -9.02 -4.33
CA ASP A 90 11.96 -10.26 -4.86
C ASP A 90 12.74 -11.05 -3.79
N ILE A 91 13.22 -10.36 -2.77
CA ILE A 91 13.82 -10.99 -1.59
C ILE A 91 12.72 -11.38 -0.60
N ALA A 92 11.78 -10.47 -0.31
CA ALA A 92 10.69 -10.67 0.64
C ALA A 92 9.76 -11.84 0.32
N ILE A 93 9.50 -12.08 -0.98
CA ILE A 93 8.54 -13.07 -1.48
C ILE A 93 8.87 -14.51 -1.06
N LYS A 94 10.12 -14.77 -0.68
CA LYS A 94 10.60 -16.08 -0.22
C LYS A 94 10.02 -16.47 1.14
N TYR A 95 9.43 -15.52 1.89
CA TYR A 95 8.81 -15.77 3.18
C TYR A 95 7.31 -16.00 3.00
N GLU A 96 6.91 -17.27 3.03
CA GLU A 96 5.55 -17.71 2.65
C GLU A 96 4.43 -17.01 3.42
N SER A 97 4.63 -16.66 4.70
CA SER A 97 3.57 -16.06 5.53
C SER A 97 3.21 -14.61 5.17
N ILE A 98 4.03 -13.93 4.35
CA ILE A 98 3.78 -12.56 3.86
C ILE A 98 3.76 -12.48 2.33
N LYS A 99 3.72 -13.64 1.67
CA LYS A 99 3.86 -13.77 0.23
C LYS A 99 2.75 -13.05 -0.52
N ALA A 100 1.51 -13.20 -0.06
CA ALA A 100 0.35 -12.56 -0.67
C ALA A 100 0.48 -11.02 -0.64
N GLU A 101 0.84 -10.45 0.52
CA GLU A 101 1.07 -9.01 0.68
C GLU A 101 2.23 -8.52 -0.18
N THR A 102 3.28 -9.33 -0.32
CA THR A 102 4.42 -9.03 -1.17
C THR A 102 4.02 -8.99 -2.66
N LEU A 103 3.21 -9.95 -3.12
CA LEU A 103 2.69 -9.99 -4.50
C LEU A 103 1.83 -8.77 -4.81
N LEU A 104 0.93 -8.37 -3.91
CA LEU A 104 0.15 -7.14 -4.09
C LEU A 104 1.08 -5.91 -4.23
N ASN A 105 2.15 -5.82 -3.44
CA ASN A 105 3.09 -4.72 -3.53
C ASN A 105 3.98 -4.75 -4.79
N GLN A 106 4.32 -5.94 -5.31
CA GLN A 106 4.93 -6.07 -6.64
C GLN A 106 3.97 -5.56 -7.72
N GLY A 107 2.68 -5.93 -7.64
CA GLY A 107 1.65 -5.42 -8.55
C GLY A 107 1.55 -3.88 -8.54
N ASN A 108 1.61 -3.26 -7.36
CA ASN A 108 1.66 -1.80 -7.23
C ASN A 108 2.89 -1.19 -7.94
N SER A 109 4.04 -1.85 -7.84
CA SER A 109 5.28 -1.40 -8.48
C SER A 109 5.18 -1.48 -10.01
N LEU A 110 4.61 -2.57 -10.53
CA LEU A 110 4.37 -2.77 -11.96
C LEU A 110 3.34 -1.76 -12.50
N TYR A 111 2.30 -1.45 -11.73
CA TYR A 111 1.37 -0.36 -12.06
C TYR A 111 2.09 1.00 -12.18
N LEU A 112 3.01 1.33 -11.28
CA LEU A 112 3.83 2.55 -11.37
C LEU A 112 4.74 2.56 -12.60
N LEU A 113 5.22 1.39 -13.02
CA LEU A 113 5.97 1.19 -14.26
C LEU A 113 5.09 1.17 -15.52
N LYS A 114 3.76 1.27 -15.37
CA LYS A 114 2.76 1.10 -16.44
C LYS A 114 2.74 -0.29 -17.09
N ASP A 115 3.35 -1.28 -16.44
CA ASP A 115 3.16 -2.69 -16.80
C ASP A 115 1.85 -3.19 -16.20
N PHE A 116 0.76 -2.88 -16.89
CA PHE A 116 -0.59 -3.17 -16.43
C PHE A 116 -0.91 -4.67 -16.47
N THR A 117 -0.38 -5.40 -17.47
CA THR A 117 -0.56 -6.85 -17.56
C THR A 117 0.19 -7.56 -16.43
N GLY A 118 1.44 -7.17 -16.16
CA GLY A 118 2.20 -7.69 -15.03
C GLY A 118 1.56 -7.34 -13.69
N ALA A 119 1.03 -6.12 -13.54
CA ALA A 119 0.30 -5.72 -12.33
C ALA A 119 -0.93 -6.60 -12.07
N LEU A 120 -1.76 -6.83 -13.10
CA LEU A 120 -2.93 -7.72 -12.99
C LEU A 120 -2.53 -9.15 -12.61
N SER A 121 -1.48 -9.70 -13.25
CA SER A 121 -0.95 -11.03 -12.90
C SER A 121 -0.58 -11.11 -11.42
N LYS A 122 0.16 -10.12 -10.90
CA LYS A 122 0.59 -10.12 -9.49
C LYS A 122 -0.58 -9.95 -8.52
N TYR A 123 -1.60 -9.20 -8.90
CA TYR A 123 -2.83 -9.11 -8.12
C TYR A 123 -3.61 -10.43 -8.08
N ASP A 124 -3.65 -11.16 -9.19
CA ASP A 124 -4.29 -12.48 -9.24
C ASP A 124 -3.51 -13.51 -8.41
N GLU A 125 -2.19 -13.54 -8.53
CA GLU A 125 -1.32 -14.36 -7.68
C GLU A 125 -1.52 -14.03 -6.19
N ALA A 126 -1.68 -12.75 -5.81
CA ALA A 126 -1.95 -12.38 -4.42
C ALA A 126 -3.28 -12.94 -3.89
N ILE A 127 -4.32 -12.94 -4.72
CA ILE A 127 -5.63 -13.53 -4.38
C ILE A 127 -5.50 -15.05 -4.20
N GLU A 128 -4.81 -15.73 -5.12
CA GLU A 128 -4.55 -17.17 -5.06
C GLU A 128 -3.75 -17.57 -3.81
N ASN A 129 -2.91 -16.68 -3.30
CA ASN A 129 -2.14 -16.87 -2.07
C ASN A 129 -2.89 -16.39 -0.81
N ASN A 130 -4.21 -16.19 -0.87
CA ASN A 130 -5.08 -15.85 0.27
C ASN A 130 -4.74 -14.52 0.95
N ILE A 131 -4.51 -13.47 0.15
CA ILE A 131 -4.33 -12.10 0.64
C ILE A 131 -5.42 -11.69 1.64
N ARG A 132 -4.99 -11.07 2.75
CA ARG A 132 -5.89 -10.69 3.85
C ARG A 132 -6.80 -9.54 3.47
N ASP A 133 -6.26 -8.51 2.81
CA ASP A 133 -7.02 -7.36 2.32
C ASP A 133 -7.31 -7.51 0.82
N ILE A 134 -8.23 -8.41 0.49
CA ILE A 134 -8.70 -8.61 -0.89
C ILE A 134 -9.40 -7.37 -1.46
N SER A 135 -9.97 -6.51 -0.61
CA SER A 135 -10.65 -5.28 -1.06
C SER A 135 -9.66 -4.32 -1.73
N SER A 136 -8.45 -4.19 -1.17
CA SER A 136 -7.35 -3.44 -1.79
C SER A 136 -6.96 -3.98 -3.16
N VAL A 137 -6.87 -5.31 -3.29
CA VAL A 137 -6.50 -5.94 -4.57
C VAL A 137 -7.54 -5.59 -5.63
N TYR A 138 -8.82 -5.77 -5.34
CA TYR A 138 -9.88 -5.41 -6.30
C TYR A 138 -9.90 -3.92 -6.63
N PHE A 139 -9.66 -3.05 -5.65
CA PHE A 139 -9.55 -1.62 -5.93
C PHE A 139 -8.38 -1.32 -6.88
N ASN A 140 -7.23 -1.97 -6.68
CA ASN A 140 -6.06 -1.78 -7.53
C ASN A 140 -6.25 -2.39 -8.93
N LYS A 141 -6.96 -3.52 -9.07
CA LYS A 141 -7.39 -4.02 -10.38
C LYS A 141 -8.27 -3.00 -11.10
N GLY A 142 -9.20 -2.37 -10.39
CA GLY A 142 -10.03 -1.27 -10.92
C GLY A 142 -9.19 -0.12 -11.46
N LEU A 143 -8.18 0.32 -10.71
CA LEU A 143 -7.23 1.35 -11.15
C LEU A 143 -6.48 0.94 -12.42
N VAL A 144 -6.06 -0.32 -12.54
CA VAL A 144 -5.38 -0.81 -13.74
C VAL A 144 -6.31 -0.73 -14.96
N PHE A 145 -7.53 -1.25 -14.86
CA PHE A 145 -8.50 -1.21 -15.97
C PHE A 145 -8.86 0.22 -16.37
N GLU A 146 -9.00 1.14 -15.40
CA GLU A 146 -9.19 2.57 -15.66
C GLU A 146 -8.02 3.14 -16.47
N LYS A 147 -6.77 2.82 -16.10
CA LYS A 147 -5.58 3.27 -16.85
C LYS A 147 -5.43 2.65 -18.23
N MET A 148 -6.01 1.47 -18.45
CA MET A 148 -6.10 0.86 -19.77
C MET A 148 -7.27 1.41 -20.62
N GLY A 149 -8.07 2.33 -20.09
CA GLY A 149 -9.25 2.88 -20.77
C GLY A 149 -10.48 1.97 -20.75
N ASN A 150 -10.46 0.90 -19.95
CA ASN A 150 -11.56 -0.03 -19.81
C ASN A 150 -12.40 0.32 -18.58
N THR A 151 -13.21 1.37 -18.73
CA THR A 151 -14.06 1.91 -17.66
C THR A 151 -15.06 0.90 -17.11
N GLN A 152 -15.62 0.03 -17.97
CA GLN A 152 -16.63 -0.94 -17.54
C GLN A 152 -16.04 -1.99 -16.58
N ASP A 153 -14.87 -2.55 -16.91
CA ASP A 153 -14.19 -3.49 -16.01
C ASP A 153 -13.69 -2.79 -14.74
N ALA A 154 -13.22 -1.54 -14.85
CA ALA A 154 -12.84 -0.74 -13.69
C ALA A 154 -14.00 -0.63 -12.68
N ILE A 155 -15.20 -0.28 -13.15
CA ILE A 155 -16.41 -0.18 -12.31
C ILE A 155 -16.74 -1.52 -11.66
N VAL A 156 -16.63 -2.64 -12.39
CA VAL A 156 -16.88 -3.98 -11.83
C VAL A 156 -15.94 -4.25 -10.66
N PHE A 157 -14.65 -4.00 -10.82
CA PHE A 157 -13.67 -4.26 -9.76
C PHE A 157 -13.76 -3.27 -8.60
N TYR A 158 -14.06 -2.00 -8.84
CA TYR A 158 -14.35 -1.04 -7.77
C TYR A 158 -15.58 -1.45 -6.95
N LYS A 159 -16.67 -1.89 -7.60
CA LYS A 159 -17.86 -2.39 -6.89
C LYS A 159 -17.55 -3.63 -6.05
N LYS A 160 -16.72 -4.56 -6.54
CA LYS A 160 -16.24 -5.69 -5.74
C LYS A 160 -15.48 -5.23 -4.51
N ALA A 161 -14.55 -4.28 -4.66
CA ALA A 161 -13.80 -3.71 -3.54
C ALA A 161 -14.73 -3.09 -2.48
N VAL A 162 -15.67 -2.25 -2.91
CA VAL A 162 -16.64 -1.57 -2.04
C VAL A 162 -17.60 -2.54 -1.34
N SER A 163 -18.00 -3.63 -2.01
CA SER A 163 -18.84 -4.65 -1.37
C SER A 163 -18.17 -5.36 -0.19
N ILE A 164 -16.83 -5.40 -0.18
CA ILE A 164 -16.03 -6.03 0.88
C ILE A 164 -15.66 -4.99 1.94
N ASN A 165 -15.28 -3.79 1.49
CA ASN A 165 -14.93 -2.67 2.35
C ASN A 165 -15.68 -1.40 1.91
N PRO A 166 -16.83 -1.11 2.53
CA PRO A 166 -17.65 0.06 2.20
C PRO A 166 -16.94 1.41 2.35
N ASP A 167 -15.87 1.51 3.15
CA ASP A 167 -15.10 2.75 3.33
C ASP A 167 -14.37 3.17 2.03
N LEU A 168 -14.21 2.24 1.08
CA LEU A 168 -13.68 2.53 -0.25
C LEU A 168 -14.68 3.28 -1.14
N MET A 169 -15.95 3.45 -0.74
CA MET A 169 -16.96 4.15 -1.53
C MET A 169 -16.53 5.59 -1.87
N ILE A 170 -16.00 6.33 -0.89
CA ILE A 170 -15.54 7.71 -1.10
C ILE A 170 -14.47 7.76 -2.20
N ARG A 171 -13.52 6.81 -2.18
CA ARG A 171 -12.46 6.69 -3.20
C ARG A 171 -13.03 6.33 -4.57
N PHE A 172 -14.06 5.50 -4.63
CA PHE A 172 -14.72 5.13 -5.89
C PHE A 172 -15.51 6.31 -6.47
N ASP A 173 -16.24 7.06 -5.65
CA ASP A 173 -17.02 8.24 -6.08
C ASP A 173 -16.14 9.36 -6.66
N GLU A 174 -14.92 9.54 -6.12
CA GLU A 174 -13.91 10.42 -6.70
C GLU A 174 -13.52 10.00 -8.13
N ARG A 175 -13.38 8.69 -8.40
CA ARG A 175 -13.03 8.17 -9.73
C ARG A 175 -14.14 8.36 -10.74
N ILE A 176 -15.39 8.09 -10.37
CA ILE A 176 -16.55 8.29 -11.27
C ILE A 176 -16.69 9.76 -11.68
N ARG A 177 -16.38 10.70 -10.77
CA ARG A 177 -16.48 12.13 -11.07
C ARG A 177 -15.46 12.61 -12.08
N LEU A 178 -14.23 12.07 -12.04
CA LEU A 178 -13.15 12.43 -12.97
C LEU A 178 -13.40 11.94 -14.40
N ASP A 179 -14.15 10.86 -14.59
CA ASP A 179 -14.47 10.32 -15.93
C ASP A 179 -15.58 11.11 -16.65
N LYS A 180 -16.28 12.00 -15.93
CA LYS A 180 -17.38 12.82 -16.47
C LYS A 180 -16.98 14.26 -16.81
N SER A 181 -15.72 14.65 -16.55
CA SER A 181 -15.18 16.00 -16.78
C SER A 181 -14.21 16.03 -17.94
#